data_AF-A0A7Z1S2J0-F1
#
_entry.id   AF-A0A7Z1S2J0-F1
#
_cell.length_a   1.000
_cell.length_b   1.000
_cell.length_c   1.000
_cell.angle_alpha   90.00
_cell.angle_beta   90.00
_cell.angle_gamma   90.00
#
_symmetry.space_group_name_H-M   'P 1'
#
loop_
_entity.id
_entity.type
_entity.pdbx_description
1 polymer ?
#
loop_
_entity_poly.entity_id
_entity_poly.type
_entity_poly.pdbx_seq_one_letter_code
_entity_poly.pdbx_strand_id
1 'polypeptide(L)' 'MFFEFFDWKIKAGIIITVALMLGSVISFIVAWTAPVPTDALSAVTKYLNYRWFAFFVVSTFSIGAATMKYHDKTLKRF' A
#
# COMPACT_ATOMS: atom_id res chain seq x y z
N MET A 1 -12.50 -22.16 24.21
CA MET A 1 -12.04 -22.44 22.83
C MET A 1 -11.55 -21.13 22.21
N PHE A 2 -10.50 -20.52 22.79
CA PHE A 2 -10.01 -19.16 22.48
C PHE A 2 -9.25 -19.06 21.13
N PHE A 3 -9.35 -20.10 20.32
CA PHE A 3 -8.59 -20.36 19.09
C PHE A 3 -9.50 -20.46 17.86
N GLU A 4 -10.66 -19.80 17.85
CA GLU A 4 -11.21 -19.34 16.57
C GLU A 4 -10.36 -18.15 16.11
N PHE A 5 -9.21 -18.51 15.54
CA PHE A 5 -8.27 -17.69 14.80
C PHE A 5 -8.95 -16.51 14.11
N PHE A 6 -8.83 -15.32 14.71
CA PHE A 6 -8.90 -13.98 14.09
C PHE A 6 -9.15 -14.02 12.56
N ASP A 7 -10.37 -13.66 12.14
CA ASP A 7 -10.92 -13.82 10.79
C ASP A 7 -9.83 -13.73 9.69
N TRP A 8 -9.63 -14.82 8.95
CA TRP A 8 -8.58 -14.95 7.92
C TRP A 8 -8.58 -13.79 6.92
N LYS A 9 -9.76 -13.20 6.66
CA LYS A 9 -9.90 -12.02 5.80
C LYS A 9 -9.20 -10.78 6.38
N ILE A 10 -9.25 -10.58 7.70
CA ILE A 10 -8.57 -9.48 8.37
C ILE A 10 -7.06 -9.70 8.35
N LYS A 11 -6.59 -10.93 8.60
CA LYS A 11 -5.16 -11.27 8.49
C LYS A 11 -4.65 -11.00 7.07
N ALA A 12 -5.37 -11.47 6.05
CA ALA A 12 -5.02 -11.23 4.66
C ALA A 12 -5.02 -9.72 4.34
N GLY A 13 -6.02 -8.97 4.80
CA GLY A 13 -6.07 -7.51 4.63
C GLY A 13 -4.87 -6.80 5.26
N ILE A 14 -4.45 -7.19 6.46
CA ILE A 14 -3.25 -6.67 7.12
C ILE A 14 -2.00 -7.00 6.30
N ILE A 15 -1.82 -8.26 5.89
CA ILE A 15 -0.65 -8.69 5.10
C ILE A 15 -0.55 -7.89 3.79
N ILE A 16 -1.67 -7.73 3.08
CA ILE A 16 -1.71 -6.96 1.83
C ILE A 16 -1.39 -5.49 2.12
N THR A 17 -1.93 -4.90 3.18
CA THR A 17 -1.65 -3.51 3.56
C THR A 17 -0.15 -3.31 3.83
N VAL A 18 0.48 -4.23 4.56
CA VAL A 18 1.93 -4.18 4.83
C VAL A 18 2.74 -4.35 3.54
N ALA A 19 2.37 -5.28 2.67
CA ALA A 19 3.05 -5.50 1.40
C ALA A 19 2.96 -4.26 0.49
N LEU A 20 1.80 -3.60 0.43
CA LEU A 20 1.62 -2.35 -0.31
C LEU A 20 2.42 -1.20 0.30
N MET A 21 2.48 -1.11 1.63
CA MET A 21 3.30 -0.10 2.30
C MET A 21 4.79 -0.29 1.97
N LEU A 22 5.29 -1.52 2.02
CA LEU A 22 6.67 -1.83 1.59
C LEU A 22 6.89 -1.51 0.10
N GLY A 23 5.92 -1.85 -0.76
CA GLY A 23 5.94 -1.49 -2.17
C GLY A 23 6.01 0.03 -2.40
N SER A 24 5.33 0.82 -1.57
CA SER A 24 5.43 2.28 -1.62
C SER A 24 6.83 2.78 -1.28
N VAL A 25 7.45 2.26 -0.22
CA VAL A 25 8.81 2.65 0.18
C VAL A 25 9.82 2.28 -0.90
N ILE A 26 9.75 1.06 -1.42
CA ILE A 26 10.65 0.57 -2.47
C ILE A 26 10.49 1.39 -3.75
N SER A 27 9.26 1.61 -4.21
CA SER A 27 9.00 2.40 -5.42
C SER A 27 9.43 3.87 -5.27
N PHE A 28 9.29 4.45 -4.07
CA PHE A 28 9.81 5.77 -3.77
C PHE A 28 11.34 5.82 -3.89
N ILE A 29 12.04 4.88 -3.26
CA ILE A 29 13.51 4.81 -3.31
C ILE A 29 13.98 4.69 -4.76
N VAL A 30 13.37 3.79 -5.55
CA VAL A 30 13.71 3.60 -6.96
C VAL A 30 13.53 4.89 -7.77
N ALA A 31 12.43 5.62 -7.56
CA ALA A 31 12.19 6.89 -8.25
C ALA A 31 13.12 8.02 -7.76
N TRP A 32 13.48 8.00 -6.47
CA TRP A 32 14.35 8.98 -5.84
C TRP A 32 15.82 8.84 -6.26
N THR A 33 16.32 7.60 -6.33
CA THR A 33 17.69 7.30 -6.76
C THR A 33 17.89 7.35 -8.27
N ALA A 34 16.84 7.65 -9.04
CA ALA A 34 16.95 7.82 -10.48
C ALA A 34 17.87 9.01 -10.83
N PRO A 35 18.68 8.92 -11.90
CA PRO A 35 19.59 9.97 -12.32
C PRO A 35 18.94 11.36 -12.41
N VAL A 36 19.77 12.40 -12.27
CA VAL A 36 19.30 13.77 -12.49
C VAL A 36 18.95 13.92 -13.97
N PRO A 37 17.72 14.35 -14.30
CA PRO A 37 17.30 14.48 -15.69
C PRO A 37 18.12 15.58 -16.39
N THR A 38 18.67 15.24 -17.56
CA THR A 38 19.42 16.16 -18.42
C THR A 38 18.54 16.84 -19.47
N ASP A 39 17.39 16.24 -19.79
CA ASP A 39 16.50 16.66 -20.87
C ASP A 39 15.02 16.61 -20.43
N ALA A 40 14.15 17.39 -21.08
CA ALA A 40 12.73 17.48 -20.73
C ALA A 40 12.01 16.12 -20.69
N LEU A 41 12.29 15.22 -21.64
CA LEU A 41 11.72 13.88 -21.67
C LEU A 41 12.20 13.01 -20.49
N SER A 42 13.45 13.16 -20.07
CA SER A 42 13.99 12.46 -18.91
C SER A 42 13.36 12.95 -17.60
N ALA A 43 13.04 14.24 -17.51
CA ALA A 43 12.32 14.82 -16.37
C ALA A 43 10.89 14.26 -16.28
N VAL A 44 10.16 14.23 -17.40
CA VAL A 44 8.82 13.63 -17.47
C VAL A 44 8.85 12.15 -17.09
N THR A 45 9.83 11.40 -17.60
CA THR A 45 10.00 9.98 -17.27
C THR A 45 10.26 9.78 -15.78
N LYS A 46 11.08 10.64 -15.16
CA LYS A 46 11.33 10.61 -13.71
C LYS A 46 10.05 10.85 -12.91
N TYR A 47 9.22 11.81 -13.30
CA TYR A 47 7.91 12.01 -12.65
C TYR A 47 6.96 10.83 -12.87
N LEU A 48 6.92 10.26 -14.07
CA LEU A 48 6.12 9.06 -14.35
C LEU A 48 6.56 7.85 -13.53
N ASN A 49 7.81 7.77 -13.08
CA ASN A 49 8.24 6.68 -12.19
C ASN A 49 7.61 6.78 -10.79
N TYR A 50 7.27 7.98 -10.32
CA TYR A 50 6.52 8.16 -9.07
C TYR A 50 5.07 7.70 -9.14
N ARG A 51 4.53 7.33 -10.33
CA ARG A 51 3.17 6.80 -10.45
C ARG A 51 2.96 5.52 -9.63
N TRP A 52 4.00 4.69 -9.53
CA TRP A 52 3.94 3.45 -8.76
C TRP A 52 3.92 3.74 -7.27
N PHE A 53 4.70 4.71 -6.82
CA PHE A 53 4.63 5.20 -5.44
C PHE A 53 3.22 5.67 -5.11
N ALA A 54 2.63 6.54 -5.94
CA ALA A 54 1.27 7.01 -5.75
C ALA A 54 0.25 5.86 -5.70
N PHE A 55 0.36 4.90 -6.62
CA PHE A 55 -0.50 3.71 -6.65
C PHE A 55 -0.41 2.89 -5.36
N PHE A 56 0.80 2.60 -4.87
CA PHE A 56 1.00 1.81 -3.65
C PHE A 56 0.52 2.54 -2.40
N VAL A 57 0.77 3.86 -2.28
CA VAL A 57 0.28 4.66 -1.15
C VAL A 57 -1.24 4.68 -1.11
N VAL A 58 -1.89 5.01 -2.23
CA VAL A 58 -3.36 5.06 -2.30
C VAL A 58 -3.97 3.69 -2.02
N SER A 59 -3.39 2.63 -2.59
CA SER A 59 -3.84 1.26 -2.34
C SER A 59 -3.69 0.85 -0.87
N THR A 60 -2.58 1.25 -0.21
CA THR A 60 -2.34 0.98 1.21
C THR A 60 -3.45 1.58 2.06
N PHE A 61 -3.77 2.87 1.85
CA PHE A 61 -4.84 3.52 2.60
C PHE A 61 -6.22 2.92 2.30
N SER A 62 -6.51 2.62 1.04
CA SER A 62 -7.79 2.03 0.63
C SER A 62 -8.01 0.65 1.27
N ILE A 63 -7.04 -0.26 1.17
CA ILE A 63 -7.14 -1.62 1.74
C ILE A 63 -7.07 -1.57 3.27
N GLY A 64 -6.23 -0.71 3.84
CA GLY A 64 -6.17 -0.51 5.28
C GLY A 64 -7.52 -0.06 5.84
N ALA A 65 -8.13 0.97 5.25
CA ALA A 65 -9.45 1.46 5.65
C ALA A 65 -10.55 0.41 5.46
N ALA A 66 -10.53 -0.33 4.35
CA ALA A 66 -11.48 -1.42 4.11
C ALA A 66 -11.35 -2.54 5.15
N THR A 67 -10.13 -2.89 5.52
CA THR A 67 -9.82 -3.91 6.54
C THR A 67 -10.31 -3.45 7.92
N MET A 68 -10.05 -2.19 8.29
CA MET A 68 -10.54 -1.61 9.55
C MET A 68 -12.06 -1.57 9.62
N LYS A 69 -12.73 -1.15 8.52
CA LYS A 69 -14.20 -1.13 8.44
C LYS A 69 -14.80 -2.52 8.56
N TYR A 70 -14.18 -3.52 7.94
CA TYR A 70 -14.60 -4.91 8.07
C TYR A 70 -14.42 -5.41 9.51
N HIS A 71 -13.28 -5.12 10.13
CA HIS A 71 -13.02 -5.49 11.53
C HIS A 71 -14.02 -4.86 12.51
N ASP A 72 -14.31 -3.55 12.37
CA ASP A 72 -15.30 -2.84 13.19
C ASP A 72 -16.71 -3.44 13.04
N LYS A 73 -17.12 -3.79 11.81
CA LYS A 73 -18.42 -4.44 11.57
C LYS A 73 -18.50 -5.83 12.20
N THR A 74 -17.39 -6.59 12.19
CA THR A 74 -17.32 -7.89 12.84
C THR A 74 -17.44 -7.75 14.36
N LEU A 75 -16.75 -6.78 14.96
CA LEU A 75 -16.84 -6.52 16.41
C LEU A 75 -18.26 -6.13 16.84
N LYS A 76 -18.96 -5.30 16.07
CA LYS A 76 -20.34 -4.87 16.37
C LYS A 76 -21.41 -5.95 16.16
N ARG A 77 -21.07 -7.08 15.55
CA ARG A 77 -21.99 -8.21 15.31
C ARG A 77 -21.98 -9.22 16.45
N PHE A 78 -20.96 -9.21 17.30
CA PHE A 78 -20.88 -9.96 18.54
C PHE A 78 -21.35 -9.09 19.71
#